data_AF-A0AAI9A357-F1
#
_entry.id   AF-A0AAI9A357-F1
#
_cell.length_a   1.000
_cell.length_b   1.000
_cell.length_c   1.000
_cell.angle_alpha   90.00
_cell.angle_beta   90.00
_cell.angle_gamma   90.00
#
_symmetry.space_group_name_H-M   'P 1'
#
loop_
_entity.id
_entity.type
_entity.pdbx_description
1 polymer ?
#
loop_
_entity_poly.entity_id
_entity_poly.type
_entity_poly.pdbx_seq_one_letter_code
_entity_poly.pdbx_strand_id
1 'polypeptide(L)' 'MFPVEREEIIYKRKKSKGKRQALLAQFDSEEVHHQVEESICPDCQGDLKEIGASLQR' A
#
# COMPACT_ATOMS: atom_id res chain seq x y z
N MET A 1 24.00 37.44 22.16
CA MET A 1 23.59 36.26 21.39
C MET A 1 24.33 35.08 22.00
N PHE A 2 23.64 34.18 22.69
CA PHE A 2 24.28 33.04 23.37
C PHE A 2 24.60 31.96 22.34
N PRO A 3 25.77 31.29 22.41
CA PRO A 3 26.08 30.21 21.50
C PRO A 3 25.10 29.06 21.73
N VAL A 4 24.32 28.70 20.71
CA VAL A 4 23.49 27.50 20.70
C VAL A 4 24.37 26.37 20.20
N GLU A 5 24.73 25.46 21.10
CA GLU A 5 25.37 24.19 20.71
C GLU A 5 24.40 23.37 19.87
N ARG A 6 24.87 22.89 18.73
CA ARG A 6 24.08 22.06 17.80
C ARG A 6 24.74 20.70 17.69
N GLU A 7 23.99 19.66 18.00
CA GLU A 7 24.42 18.27 17.78
C GLU A 7 23.82 17.75 16.46
N GLU A 8 24.68 17.18 15.62
CA GLU A 8 24.27 16.52 14.39
C GLU A 8 23.99 15.04 14.66
N ILE A 9 22.71 14.65 14.60
CA ILE A 9 22.31 13.24 14.76
C ILE A 9 22.37 12.55 13.40
N ILE A 10 23.38 11.69 13.20
CA ILE A 10 23.51 10.88 11.98
C ILE A 10 22.70 9.59 12.13
N TYR A 11 21.51 9.56 11.53
CA TYR A 11 20.67 8.36 11.48
C TYR A 11 21.05 7.46 10.30
N LYS A 12 21.37 6.19 10.58
CA LYS A 12 21.50 5.13 9.56
C LYS A 12 20.31 4.18 9.62
N ARG A 13 19.44 4.24 8.62
CA ARG A 13 18.30 3.31 8.49
C ARG A 13 18.80 1.88 8.28
N LYS A 14 18.62 1.00 9.27
CA LYS A 14 18.73 -0.45 9.06
C LYS A 14 17.47 -0.96 8.37
N LYS A 15 17.52 -1.17 7.06
CA LYS A 15 16.47 -1.91 6.33
C LYS A 15 16.55 -3.38 6.78
N SER A 16 15.54 -3.87 7.49
CA SER A 16 15.34 -5.31 7.65
C SER A 16 14.59 -5.83 6.43
N LYS A 17 15.22 -6.71 5.64
CA LYS A 17 14.50 -7.45 4.60
C LYS A 17 13.60 -8.47 5.29
N GLY A 18 12.33 -8.52 4.89
CA GLY A 18 11.47 -9.67 5.16
C GLY A 18 10.77 -9.75 6.52
N LYS A 19 11.08 -8.91 7.54
CA LYS A 19 10.34 -8.97 8.82
C LYS A 19 8.81 -8.86 8.63
N ARG A 20 8.37 -7.94 7.77
CA ARG A 20 6.95 -7.76 7.46
C ARG A 20 6.35 -8.93 6.71
N GLN A 21 7.12 -9.57 5.83
CA GLN A 21 6.66 -10.71 5.03
C GLN A 21 6.59 -12.00 5.87
N ALA A 22 7.56 -12.21 6.77
CA ALA A 22 7.56 -13.33 7.71
C ALA A 22 6.44 -13.23 8.75
N LEU A 23 6.03 -12.01 9.14
CA LEU A 23 4.85 -11.80 9.97
C LEU A 23 3.56 -12.04 9.18
N LEU A 24 3.48 -11.53 7.95
CA LEU A 24 2.30 -11.71 7.10
C LEU A 24 2.03 -13.19 6.79
N ALA A 25 3.07 -13.99 6.56
CA ALA A 25 2.94 -15.42 6.26
C ALA A 25 2.43 -16.29 7.43
N GLN A 26 2.32 -15.73 8.64
CA GLN A 26 1.76 -16.44 9.80
C GLN A 26 0.23 -16.38 9.85
N PHE A 27 -0.39 -15.52 9.04
CA PHE A 27 -1.83 -15.40 8.96
C PHE A 27 -2.32 -16.21 7.76
N ASP A 28 -3.40 -16.97 7.96
CA ASP A 28 -4.08 -17.63 6.86
C ASP A 28 -4.62 -16.55 5.90
N SER A 29 -4.35 -16.73 4.61
CA SER A 29 -4.86 -15.83 3.58
C SER A 29 -6.33 -16.13 3.33
N GLU A 30 -7.20 -15.17 3.63
CA GLU A 30 -8.60 -15.22 3.21
C GLU A 30 -8.75 -14.38 1.94
N GLU A 31 -8.92 -15.05 0.80
CA GLU A 31 -9.23 -14.39 -0.47
C GLU A 31 -10.75 -14.26 -0.59
N VAL A 32 -11.28 -13.11 -0.15
CA VAL A 32 -12.72 -12.80 -0.25
C VAL A 32 -12.96 -11.97 -1.51
N HIS A 33 -13.47 -12.61 -2.56
CA HIS A 33 -13.95 -11.91 -3.75
C HIS A 33 -15.30 -11.26 -3.47
N HIS A 34 -15.30 -9.95 -3.28
CA HIS A 34 -16.52 -9.16 -3.22
C HIS A 34 -16.95 -8.83 -4.65
N GLN A 35 -18.09 -9.39 -5.08
CA GLN A 35 -18.69 -9.02 -6.36
C GLN A 35 -19.51 -7.74 -6.19
N VAL A 36 -19.41 -6.84 -7.16
CA VAL A 36 -20.33 -5.70 -7.27
C VAL A 36 -21.51 -6.14 -8.13
N GLU A 37 -22.73 -6.06 -7.58
CA GLU A 37 -23.95 -6.47 -8.30
C GLU A 37 -24.22 -5.57 -9.51
N GLU A 38 -23.94 -4.28 -9.39
CA GLU A 38 -24.06 -3.30 -10.47
C GLU A 38 -22.68 -2.74 -10.82
N SER A 39 -22.07 -3.26 -11.87
CA SER A 39 -20.79 -2.78 -12.40
C SER A 39 -20.98 -1.52 -13.26
N ILE A 40 -21.69 -0.50 -12.76
CA ILE A 40 -21.94 0.77 -13.45
C ILE A 40 -21.56 1.94 -12.54
N CYS A 41 -20.80 2.90 -13.08
CA CYS A 41 -20.43 4.11 -12.36
C CYS A 41 -21.65 5.03 -12.18
N PRO A 42 -21.98 5.49 -10.96
CA PRO A 42 -23.15 6.36 -10.74
C PRO A 42 -22.98 7.76 -11.36
N ASP A 43 -21.74 8.22 -11.55
CA ASP A 43 -21.47 9.57 -12.05
C ASP A 43 -21.45 9.65 -13.58
N CYS A 44 -20.90 8.63 -14.25
CA CYS A 44 -20.72 8.63 -15.70
C CYS A 44 -21.52 7.54 -16.45
N GLN A 45 -22.25 6.67 -15.73
CA GLN A 45 -23.05 5.57 -16.27
C GLN A 45 -22.26 4.57 -17.13
N GLY A 46 -20.92 4.59 -17.05
CA GLY A 46 -20.06 3.65 -17.75
C GLY A 46 -19.82 2.36 -16.96
N ASP A 47 -19.46 1.28 -17.66
CA ASP A 47 -19.13 0.00 -17.03
C ASP A 47 -17.89 0.13 -16.14
N LEU A 48 -18.02 -0.35 -14.89
CA LEU A 48 -16.90 -0.52 -13.97
C LEU A 48 -16.06 -1.70 -14.40
N LYS A 49 -14.75 -1.51 -14.43
CA LYS A 49 -13.76 -2.55 -14.74
C LYS A 49 -12.89 -2.79 -13.51
N GLU A 50 -12.38 -4.01 -13.40
CA GLU A 50 -11.40 -4.33 -12.38
C GLU A 50 -10.15 -3.43 -12.53
N ILE A 51 -9.61 -2.97 -11.39
CA ILE A 51 -8.41 -2.13 -11.38
C ILE A 51 -7.25 -2.94 -11.96
N GLY A 52 -6.64 -2.43 -13.03
CA GLY A 52 -5.56 -3.13 -13.73
C GLY A 52 -6.02 -4.05 -14.87
N ALA A 53 -7.33 -4.16 -15.13
CA ALA A 53 -7.86 -4.89 -16.29
C ALA A 53 -7.32 -4.33 -17.63
N SER A 54 -7.02 -3.03 -17.67
CA SER A 54 -6.37 -2.37 -18.81
C SER A 54 -4.90 -2.04 -18.49
N LEU A 55 -4.08 -3.06 -18.30
CA LEU A 55 -2.62 -2.88 -18.40
C LEU A 55 -2.27 -2.76 -19.89
N GLN A 56 -2.06 -1.53 -20.37
CA GLN A 56 -1.38 -1.34 -21.65
C GLN A 56 0.11 -1.66 -21.45
N ARG A 57 0.62 -2.61 -22.25
CA ARG A 57 2.03 -2.97 -22.31
C ARG A 57 2.86 -1.87 -22.93
#